data_AF-A0A959WXL6-F1
#
_entry.id   AF-A0A959WXL6-F1
#
_cell.length_a   1.000
_cell.length_b   1.000
_cell.length_c   1.000
_cell.angle_alpha   90.00
_cell.angle_beta   90.00
_cell.angle_gamma   90.00
#
_symmetry.space_group_name_H-M   'P 1'
#
loop_
_entity.id
_entity.type
_entity.pdbx_description
1 polymer ?
#
loop_
_entity_poly.entity_id
_entity_poly.type
_entity_poly.pdbx_seq_one_letter_code
_entity_poly.pdbx_strand_id
1 'polypeptide(L)'
;MDNTVNVELAYGQGWLPVSLPADAHVTVVEPTYHPAVPDEAAYLREVLSNPIAGRRLRDRVKPGQTMAISMCDLTRPQPRDLMIPAILDEVAGIIDPDDIVVLVATGTHRGNTDDEIRQMLGDELAARLHIVNHDARDKASLTWMGEFGNGVPVWLNTLWAEAEIKVTTGFVEPHFFAG
;
A
#
# COMPACT_ATOMS: atom_id res chain seq x y z
N MET A 1 1.11 23.62 -42.10
CA MET A 1 0.97 22.31 -41.45
C MET A 1 0.18 22.59 -40.20
N ASP A 2 -1.06 22.07 -40.11
CA ASP A 2 -1.91 22.28 -38.94
C ASP A 2 -1.26 21.58 -37.74
N ASN A 3 -0.69 22.36 -36.83
CA ASN A 3 -0.11 21.88 -35.58
C ASN A 3 -1.25 21.55 -34.59
N THR A 4 -2.02 20.52 -34.90
CA THR A 4 -3.03 19.97 -33.99
C THR A 4 -2.30 19.34 -32.81
N VAL A 5 -2.68 19.70 -31.58
CA VAL A 5 -2.14 19.06 -30.38
C VAL A 5 -3.01 17.84 -30.08
N ASN A 6 -2.42 16.64 -30.10
CA ASN A 6 -3.11 15.40 -29.78
C ASN A 6 -2.69 14.92 -28.39
N VAL A 7 -3.67 14.60 -27.54
CA VAL A 7 -3.47 14.12 -26.17
C VAL A 7 -4.33 12.88 -25.93
N GLU A 8 -3.80 11.91 -25.21
CA GLU A 8 -4.56 10.74 -24.75
C GLU A 8 -4.89 10.90 -23.27
N LEU A 9 -6.18 10.95 -22.95
CA LEU A 9 -6.65 11.07 -21.57
C LEU A 9 -7.04 9.70 -21.02
N ALA A 10 -6.49 9.31 -19.87
CA ALA A 10 -6.92 8.09 -19.18
C ALA A 10 -8.42 8.18 -18.84
N TYR A 11 -9.21 7.23 -19.32
CA TYR A 11 -10.67 7.20 -19.13
C TYR A 11 -11.19 5.78 -18.98
N GLY A 12 -11.69 5.44 -17.79
CA GLY A 12 -12.12 4.09 -17.46
C GLY A 12 -10.95 3.10 -17.51
N GLN A 13 -11.02 2.13 -18.43
CA GLN A 13 -10.00 1.10 -18.65
C GLN A 13 -9.15 1.37 -19.91
N GLY A 14 -9.21 2.57 -20.48
CA GLY A 14 -8.50 2.90 -21.72
C GLY A 14 -8.19 4.38 -21.83
N TRP A 15 -8.12 4.85 -23.08
CA TRP A 15 -7.69 6.20 -23.42
C TRP A 15 -8.72 6.89 -24.30
N LEU A 16 -8.97 8.16 -24.03
CA LEU A 16 -9.77 9.04 -24.85
C LEU A 16 -8.84 9.94 -25.67
N PRO A 17 -8.73 9.74 -26.99
CA PRO A 17 -7.93 10.62 -27.84
C PRO A 17 -8.65 11.97 -27.99
N VAL A 18 -7.93 13.06 -27.77
CA VAL A 18 -8.41 14.43 -27.91
C VAL A 18 -7.49 15.19 -28.87
N SER A 19 -8.07 15.75 -29.92
CA SER A 19 -7.38 16.64 -30.86
C SER A 19 -7.80 18.07 -30.61
N LEU A 20 -6.84 18.92 -30.24
CA LEU A 20 -7.05 20.33 -29.94
C LEU A 20 -6.70 21.17 -31.17
N PRO A 21 -7.49 22.22 -31.50
CA PRO A 21 -7.21 23.13 -32.60
C PRO A 21 -5.79 23.70 -32.55
N ALA A 22 -5.18 23.92 -33.71
CA ALA A 22 -3.80 24.41 -33.79
C ALA A 22 -3.62 25.85 -33.27
N ASP A 23 -4.71 26.62 -33.21
CA ASP A 23 -4.77 27.98 -32.65
C ASP A 23 -5.17 27.99 -31.17
N ALA A 24 -5.41 26.83 -30.55
CA ALA A 24 -5.65 26.74 -29.12
C ALA A 24 -4.34 27.01 -28.36
N HIS A 25 -4.33 28.06 -27.53
CA HIS A 25 -3.20 28.37 -26.64
C HIS A 25 -3.15 27.40 -25.46
N VAL A 26 -2.65 26.19 -25.69
CA VAL A 26 -2.63 25.10 -24.70
C VAL A 26 -1.20 24.73 -24.32
N THR A 27 -1.00 24.41 -23.04
CA THR A 27 0.21 23.75 -22.53
C THR A 27 -0.18 22.40 -21.97
N VAL A 28 0.44 21.33 -22.47
CA VAL A 28 0.27 19.98 -21.94
C VAL A 28 1.27 19.80 -20.79
N VAL A 29 0.79 19.41 -19.62
CA VAL A 29 1.60 19.16 -18.42
C VAL A 29 1.51 17.69 -18.09
N GLU A 30 2.65 17.00 -18.10
CA GLU A 30 2.75 15.56 -17.89
C GLU A 30 3.79 15.25 -16.81
N PRO A 31 3.61 14.13 -16.07
CA PRO A 31 4.63 13.66 -15.15
C PRO A 31 5.89 13.22 -15.92
N THR A 32 7.05 13.33 -15.27
CA THR A 32 8.26 12.67 -15.76
C THR A 32 8.15 11.17 -15.46
N TYR A 33 8.07 10.36 -16.52
CA TYR A 33 8.07 8.91 -16.38
C TYR A 33 9.50 8.40 -16.13
N HIS A 34 9.68 7.69 -15.03
CA HIS A 34 10.91 6.96 -14.73
C HIS A 34 10.79 5.51 -15.18
N PRO A 35 11.85 4.91 -15.73
CA PRO A 35 11.83 3.49 -16.06
C PRO A 35 11.65 2.66 -14.79
N ALA A 36 10.83 1.61 -14.88
CA ALA A 36 10.70 0.62 -13.82
C ALA A 36 12.04 -0.11 -13.59
N VAL A 37 12.24 -0.63 -12.38
CA VAL A 37 13.37 -1.53 -12.12
C VAL A 37 13.18 -2.83 -12.90
N PRO A 38 14.25 -3.42 -13.48
CA PRO A 38 14.10 -4.60 -14.35
C PRO A 38 13.60 -5.85 -13.64
N ASP A 39 13.95 -6.03 -12.37
CA ASP A 39 13.52 -7.14 -11.52
C ASP A 39 13.07 -6.59 -10.17
N GLU A 40 11.76 -6.34 -10.06
CA GLU A 40 11.13 -5.75 -8.88
C GLU A 40 11.30 -6.64 -7.64
N ALA A 41 11.25 -7.97 -7.81
CA ALA A 41 11.39 -8.90 -6.71
C ALA A 41 12.82 -8.94 -6.17
N ALA A 42 13.83 -8.98 -7.05
CA ALA A 42 15.22 -8.88 -6.64
C ALA A 42 15.52 -7.54 -5.98
N TYR A 43 15.00 -6.44 -6.53
CA TYR A 43 15.16 -5.11 -5.97
C TYR A 43 14.57 -5.00 -4.56
N LEU A 44 13.35 -5.53 -4.34
CA LEU A 44 12.72 -5.57 -3.01
C LEU A 44 13.58 -6.33 -1.98
N ARG A 45 14.13 -7.49 -2.33
CA ARG A 45 15.02 -8.25 -1.43
C ARG A 45 16.30 -7.49 -1.10
N GLU A 46 16.88 -6.81 -2.09
CA GLU A 46 18.09 -6.00 -1.91
C GLU A 46 17.84 -4.84 -0.94
N VAL A 47 16.77 -4.07 -1.12
CA VAL A 47 16.49 -2.90 -0.27
C VAL A 47 16.08 -3.29 1.14
N LEU A 48 15.36 -4.42 1.32
CA LEU A 48 15.03 -4.93 2.65
C LEU A 48 16.27 -5.43 3.41
N SER A 49 17.27 -5.94 2.69
CA SER A 49 18.56 -6.32 3.25
C SER A 49 19.45 -5.12 3.60
N ASN A 50 19.18 -3.94 3.02
CA ASN A 50 19.96 -2.71 3.17
C ASN A 50 19.05 -1.53 3.55
N PRO A 51 18.44 -1.53 4.75
CA PRO A 51 17.50 -0.48 5.14
C PRO A 51 18.21 0.89 5.20
N ILE A 52 17.53 1.93 4.71
CA ILE A 52 18.03 3.31 4.75
C ILE A 52 18.30 3.75 6.19
N ALA A 53 17.42 3.36 7.12
CA ALA A 53 17.54 3.68 8.53
C ALA A 53 17.26 2.46 9.41
N GLY A 54 18.13 2.24 10.40
CA GLY A 54 17.95 1.21 11.41
C GLY A 54 18.47 -0.17 11.00
N ARG A 55 18.00 -1.19 11.72
CA ARG A 55 18.36 -2.60 11.51
C ARG A 55 17.40 -3.25 10.52
N ARG A 56 17.86 -4.28 9.80
CA ARG A 56 17.03 -5.12 8.91
C ARG A 56 15.85 -5.69 9.69
N LEU A 57 14.73 -5.95 9.00
CA LEU A 57 13.53 -6.47 9.66
C LEU A 57 13.81 -7.77 10.41
N ARG A 58 14.51 -8.72 9.76
CA ARG A 58 14.91 -9.99 10.36
C ARG A 58 15.70 -9.85 11.67
N ASP A 59 16.47 -8.77 11.83
CA ASP A 59 17.30 -8.52 13.03
C ASP A 59 16.50 -7.82 14.16
N ARG A 60 15.24 -7.46 13.90
CA ARG A 60 14.35 -6.77 14.84
C ARG A 60 13.29 -7.71 15.44
N VAL A 61 13.04 -8.84 14.79
CA VAL A 61 12.01 -9.81 15.17
C VAL A 61 12.60 -10.97 15.96
N LYS A 62 11.76 -11.65 16.73
CA LYS A 62 12.11 -12.85 17.51
C LYS A 62 10.97 -13.88 17.42
N PRO A 63 11.26 -15.17 17.66
CA PRO A 63 10.22 -16.18 17.74
C PRO A 63 9.18 -15.88 18.81
N GLY A 64 7.91 -16.18 18.48
CA GLY A 64 6.74 -15.98 19.34
C GLY A 64 6.23 -14.55 19.42
N GLN A 65 6.73 -13.63 18.59
CA GLN A 65 6.20 -12.27 18.50
C GLN A 65 5.06 -12.17 17.49
N THR A 66 4.06 -11.36 17.82
CA THR A 66 2.98 -11.03 16.87
C THR A 66 3.38 -9.91 15.92
N MET A 67 2.93 -10.01 14.66
CA MET A 67 3.20 -9.01 13.63
C MET A 67 1.91 -8.55 12.93
N ALA A 68 1.76 -7.24 12.77
CA ALA A 68 0.77 -6.64 11.89
C ALA A 68 1.45 -5.97 10.70
N ILE A 69 1.01 -6.31 9.49
CA ILE A 69 1.45 -5.69 8.23
C ILE A 69 0.28 -4.88 7.66
N SER A 70 0.45 -3.58 7.48
CA SER A 70 -0.55 -2.71 6.84
C SER A 70 -0.28 -2.60 5.34
N MET A 71 -1.29 -2.86 4.52
CA MET A 71 -1.27 -2.62 3.06
C MET A 71 -2.39 -1.67 2.64
N CYS A 72 -2.17 -0.91 1.56
CA CYS A 72 -3.22 -0.03 1.03
C CYS A 72 -4.42 -0.85 0.53
N ASP A 73 -5.61 -0.25 0.49
CA ASP A 73 -6.81 -0.87 -0.09
C ASP A 73 -6.82 -0.83 -1.64
N LEU A 74 -7.81 -1.42 -2.29
CA LEU A 74 -7.88 -1.49 -3.77
C LEU A 74 -7.78 -0.13 -4.48
N THR A 75 -8.10 0.98 -3.79
CA THR A 75 -8.10 2.32 -4.38
C THR A 75 -6.69 2.89 -4.64
N ARG A 76 -5.64 2.11 -4.36
CA ARG A 76 -4.24 2.50 -4.54
C ARG A 76 -3.47 1.51 -5.43
N PRO A 77 -2.60 1.96 -6.34
CA PRO A 77 -1.81 1.10 -7.22
C PRO A 77 -0.53 0.55 -6.56
N GLN A 78 -0.58 0.18 -5.28
CA GLN A 78 0.56 -0.44 -4.60
C GLN A 78 0.80 -1.89 -5.12
N PRO A 79 2.04 -2.30 -5.43
CA PRO A 79 2.36 -3.68 -5.84
C PRO A 79 2.41 -4.62 -4.63
N ARG A 80 1.25 -4.96 -4.06
CA ARG A 80 1.11 -5.71 -2.79
C ARG A 80 1.52 -7.16 -2.93
N ASP A 81 1.17 -7.76 -4.06
CA ASP A 81 1.56 -9.09 -4.51
C ASP A 81 3.08 -9.30 -4.55
N LEU A 82 3.86 -8.23 -4.72
CA LEU A 82 5.31 -8.26 -4.63
C LEU A 82 5.83 -7.88 -3.24
N MET A 83 5.28 -6.82 -2.63
CA MET A 83 5.75 -6.29 -1.35
C MET A 83 5.48 -7.23 -0.17
N ILE A 84 4.29 -7.83 -0.11
CA ILE A 84 3.90 -8.68 1.02
C ILE A 84 4.79 -9.94 1.08
N PRO A 85 4.98 -10.72 0.00
CA PRO A 85 5.91 -11.84 0.03
C PRO A 85 7.32 -11.46 0.41
N ALA A 86 7.85 -10.35 -0.10
CA ALA A 86 9.21 -9.90 0.24
C ALA A 86 9.38 -9.62 1.75
N ILE A 87 8.35 -9.10 2.41
CA ILE A 87 8.34 -8.89 3.87
C ILE A 87 8.22 -10.21 4.62
N LEU A 88 7.36 -11.12 4.15
CA LEU A 88 7.20 -12.44 4.76
C LEU A 88 8.50 -13.25 4.67
N ASP A 89 9.24 -13.15 3.57
CA ASP A 89 10.54 -13.79 3.38
C ASP A 89 11.59 -13.31 4.39
N GLU A 90 11.57 -12.03 4.78
CA GLU A 90 12.48 -11.49 5.80
C GLU A 90 12.25 -12.10 7.19
N VAL A 91 11.06 -12.60 7.47
CA VAL A 91 10.68 -13.11 8.80
C VAL A 91 10.39 -14.61 8.81
N ALA A 92 10.52 -15.26 7.64
CA ALA A 92 10.31 -16.67 7.45
C ALA A 92 11.25 -17.50 8.34
N GLY A 93 10.66 -18.47 9.06
CA GLY A 93 11.37 -19.29 10.03
C GLY A 93 11.74 -18.58 11.33
N ILE A 94 11.33 -17.32 11.51
CA ILE A 94 11.50 -16.56 12.77
C ILE A 94 10.14 -16.33 13.42
N ILE A 95 9.20 -15.70 12.71
CA ILE A 95 7.81 -15.52 13.18
C ILE A 95 6.93 -16.60 12.57
N ASP A 96 6.02 -17.17 13.36
CA ASP A 96 5.04 -18.13 12.87
C ASP A 96 4.04 -17.41 11.94
N PRO A 97 3.73 -17.93 10.74
CA PRO A 97 2.70 -17.37 9.88
C PRO A 97 1.36 -17.10 10.57
N ASP A 98 0.97 -17.91 11.56
CA ASP A 98 -0.27 -17.74 12.32
C ASP A 98 -0.24 -16.52 13.26
N ASP A 99 0.95 -16.02 13.61
CA ASP A 99 1.17 -14.81 14.41
C ASP A 99 1.21 -13.52 13.54
N ILE A 100 0.99 -13.65 12.23
CA ILE A 100 1.03 -12.54 11.26
C ILE A 100 -0.39 -12.21 10.78
N VAL A 101 -0.81 -10.95 10.94
CA VAL A 101 -2.03 -10.41 10.34
C VAL A 101 -1.69 -9.36 9.29
N VAL A 102 -2.36 -9.43 8.14
CA VAL A 102 -2.31 -8.40 7.09
C VAL A 102 -3.57 -7.55 7.17
N LEU A 103 -3.40 -6.27 7.50
CA LEU A 103 -4.47 -5.29 7.60
C LEU A 103 -4.62 -4.52 6.29
N VAL A 104 -5.83 -4.52 5.72
CA VAL A 104 -6.19 -3.62 4.63
C VAL A 104 -6.49 -2.25 5.23
N ALA A 105 -5.63 -1.26 4.97
CA ALA A 105 -5.78 0.11 5.46
C ALA A 105 -6.77 0.91 4.62
N THR A 106 -8.06 0.60 4.79
CA THR A 106 -9.19 1.26 4.11
C THR A 106 -9.39 2.72 4.50
N GLY A 107 -8.87 3.13 5.66
CA GLY A 107 -9.16 4.44 6.24
C GLY A 107 -10.67 4.66 6.37
N THR A 108 -11.23 5.58 5.57
CA THR A 108 -12.67 5.86 5.58
C THR A 108 -13.45 5.14 4.47
N HIS A 109 -12.78 4.41 3.59
CA HIS A 109 -13.45 3.66 2.52
C HIS A 109 -14.24 2.46 3.07
N ARG A 110 -15.00 1.80 2.19
CA ARG A 110 -15.61 0.50 2.52
C ARG A 110 -14.54 -0.58 2.56
N GLY A 111 -14.82 -1.69 3.25
CA GLY A 111 -14.02 -2.90 3.15
C GLY A 111 -13.92 -3.42 1.71
N ASN A 112 -12.79 -4.03 1.38
CA ASN A 112 -12.62 -4.79 0.16
C ASN A 112 -13.33 -6.14 0.24
N THR A 113 -13.92 -6.55 -0.87
CA THR A 113 -14.51 -7.89 -1.01
C THR A 113 -13.42 -8.94 -1.21
N ASP A 114 -13.76 -10.21 -1.03
CA ASP A 114 -12.82 -11.32 -1.24
C ASP A 114 -12.23 -11.32 -2.67
N ASP A 115 -13.04 -11.00 -3.68
CA ASP A 115 -12.58 -10.94 -5.08
C ASP A 115 -11.61 -9.78 -5.30
N GLU A 116 -11.84 -8.64 -4.66
CA GLU A 116 -10.91 -7.51 -4.70
C GLU A 116 -9.60 -7.84 -3.97
N ILE A 117 -9.66 -8.58 -2.87
CA ILE A 117 -8.47 -9.06 -2.15
C ILE A 117 -7.66 -10.02 -3.02
N ARG A 118 -8.32 -10.98 -3.68
CA ARG A 118 -7.67 -11.88 -4.67
C ARG A 118 -7.08 -11.11 -5.84
N GLN A 119 -7.75 -10.07 -6.32
CA GLN A 119 -7.21 -9.19 -7.36
C GLN A 119 -5.93 -8.47 -6.90
N MET A 120 -5.88 -8.03 -5.64
CA MET A 120 -4.73 -7.30 -5.09
C MET A 120 -3.51 -8.17 -4.78
N LEU A 121 -3.74 -9.43 -4.36
CA LEU A 121 -2.69 -10.30 -3.81
C LEU A 121 -2.46 -11.60 -4.59
N GLY A 122 -3.37 -11.95 -5.51
CA GLY A 122 -3.46 -13.27 -6.09
C GLY A 122 -4.13 -14.30 -5.18
N ASP A 123 -4.60 -15.39 -5.78
CA ASP A 123 -5.38 -16.43 -5.07
C ASP A 123 -4.59 -17.13 -3.96
N GLU A 124 -3.30 -17.39 -4.19
CA GLU A 124 -2.46 -18.12 -3.23
C GLU A 124 -2.27 -17.35 -1.92
N LEU A 125 -1.90 -16.07 -2.01
CA LEU A 125 -1.70 -15.24 -0.82
C LEU A 125 -3.03 -14.96 -0.12
N ALA A 126 -4.09 -14.67 -0.89
CA ALA A 126 -5.42 -14.44 -0.33
C ALA A 126 -5.95 -15.66 0.44
N ALA A 127 -5.61 -16.88 0.03
CA ALA A 127 -6.03 -18.10 0.71
C ALA A 127 -5.18 -18.45 1.94
N ARG A 128 -3.90 -18.08 1.95
CA ARG A 128 -2.94 -18.47 3.00
C ARG A 128 -2.85 -17.46 4.14
N LEU A 129 -3.05 -16.18 3.87
CA LEU A 129 -2.81 -15.11 4.84
C LEU A 129 -4.06 -14.79 5.66
N HIS A 130 -3.87 -14.49 6.95
CA HIS A 130 -4.92 -13.88 7.76
C HIS A 130 -5.05 -12.40 7.38
N ILE A 131 -6.03 -12.10 6.51
CA ILE A 131 -6.28 -10.74 6.02
C ILE A 131 -7.53 -10.16 6.69
N VAL A 132 -7.42 -8.95 7.23
CA VAL A 132 -8.51 -8.25 7.89
C VAL A 132 -8.70 -6.86 7.28
N ASN A 133 -9.93 -6.54 6.88
CA ASN A 133 -10.29 -5.18 6.52
C ASN A 133 -10.36 -4.31 7.77
N HIS A 134 -9.68 -3.16 7.75
CA HIS A 134 -9.93 -2.13 8.75
C HIS A 134 -11.35 -1.55 8.57
N ASP A 135 -12.03 -1.26 9.68
CA ASP A 135 -13.25 -0.45 9.69
C ASP A 135 -13.16 0.65 10.74
N ALA A 136 -12.99 1.90 10.30
CA ALA A 136 -12.93 3.06 11.18
C ALA A 136 -14.27 3.36 11.90
N ARG A 137 -15.37 2.73 11.48
CA ARG A 137 -16.71 2.92 12.04
C ARG A 137 -17.06 1.87 13.09
N ASP A 138 -16.41 0.71 13.05
CA ASP A 138 -16.57 -0.33 14.05
C ASP A 138 -15.71 -0.06 15.29
N LYS A 139 -16.28 0.67 16.25
CA LYS A 139 -15.61 0.99 17.51
C LYS A 139 -15.17 -0.23 18.32
N ALA A 140 -15.79 -1.41 18.13
CA ALA A 140 -15.39 -2.62 18.85
C ALA A 140 -14.04 -3.15 18.35
N SER A 141 -13.66 -2.82 17.12
CA SER A 141 -12.37 -3.19 16.51
C SER A 141 -11.26 -2.16 16.74
N LEU A 142 -11.52 -1.11 17.53
CA LEU A 142 -10.61 0.01 17.73
C LEU A 142 -10.17 0.14 19.19
N THR A 143 -8.89 0.44 19.38
CA THR A 143 -8.29 0.76 20.67
C THR A 143 -8.04 2.27 20.76
N TRP A 144 -8.45 2.89 21.86
CA TRP A 144 -8.16 4.29 22.16
C TRP A 144 -6.67 4.47 22.47
N MET A 145 -6.03 5.41 21.77
CA MET A 145 -4.60 5.70 21.94
C MET A 145 -4.34 7.00 22.72
N GLY A 146 -5.40 7.75 23.06
CA GLY A 146 -5.30 9.06 23.68
C GLY A 146 -5.56 10.22 22.72
N GLU A 147 -5.23 11.42 23.18
CA GLU A 147 -5.31 12.65 22.39
C GLU A 147 -3.92 13.13 22.00
N PHE A 148 -3.76 13.59 20.76
CA PHE A 148 -2.47 14.03 20.22
C PHE A 148 -2.58 15.41 19.57
N GLY A 149 -1.48 16.16 19.57
CA GLY A 149 -1.42 17.51 19.02
C GLY A 149 -2.42 18.44 19.71
N ASN A 150 -3.33 19.05 18.94
CA ASN A 150 -4.35 19.96 19.43
C ASN A 150 -5.59 19.23 20.01
N GLY A 151 -5.36 18.21 20.85
CA GLY A 151 -6.45 17.44 21.47
C GLY A 151 -7.19 16.52 20.49
N VAL A 152 -6.54 16.08 19.41
CA VAL A 152 -7.20 15.23 18.41
C VAL A 152 -7.33 13.82 18.97
N PRO A 153 -8.56 13.26 19.05
CA PRO A 153 -8.78 11.90 19.52
C PRO A 153 -8.21 10.88 18.55
N VAL A 154 -7.35 9.97 19.02
CA VAL A 154 -6.73 8.92 18.19
C VAL A 154 -7.22 7.54 18.60
N TRP A 155 -7.80 6.84 17.64
CA TRP A 155 -8.19 5.44 17.72
C TRP A 155 -7.46 4.67 16.62
N LEU A 156 -6.92 3.51 16.95
CA LEU A 156 -6.27 2.62 15.98
C LEU A 156 -6.93 1.25 16.00
N ASN A 157 -6.81 0.51 14.91
CA ASN A 157 -7.26 -0.88 14.87
C ASN A 157 -6.57 -1.69 15.99
N THR A 158 -7.33 -2.48 16.74
CA THR A 158 -6.82 -3.23 17.89
C THR A 158 -5.71 -4.21 17.50
N LEU A 159 -5.87 -4.95 16.41
CA LEU A 159 -4.84 -5.88 15.90
C LEU A 159 -3.54 -5.14 15.55
N TRP A 160 -3.66 -3.93 14.99
CA TRP A 160 -2.50 -3.08 14.76
C TRP A 160 -1.88 -2.61 16.07
N ALA A 161 -2.67 -2.08 17.01
CA ALA A 161 -2.16 -1.48 18.24
C ALA A 161 -1.42 -2.51 19.13
N GLU A 162 -1.98 -3.71 19.24
CA GLU A 162 -1.51 -4.78 20.11
C GLU A 162 -0.32 -5.57 19.54
N ALA A 163 -0.17 -5.63 18.20
CA ALA A 163 0.95 -6.32 17.57
C ALA A 163 2.31 -5.79 18.07
N GLU A 164 3.24 -6.70 18.40
CA GLU A 164 4.57 -6.31 18.85
C GLU A 164 5.42 -5.72 17.72
N ILE A 165 5.28 -6.27 16.51
CA ILE A 165 5.95 -5.80 15.31
C ILE A 165 4.91 -5.20 14.36
N LYS A 166 5.16 -3.97 13.92
CA LYS A 166 4.25 -3.21 13.07
C LYS A 166 5.00 -2.79 11.81
N VAL A 167 4.55 -3.26 10.65
CA VAL A 167 5.15 -2.95 9.34
C VAL A 167 4.10 -2.25 8.49
N THR A 168 4.38 -1.03 8.04
CA THR A 168 3.51 -0.36 7.07
C THR A 168 4.10 -0.45 5.69
N THR A 169 3.27 -0.74 4.72
CA THR A 169 3.61 -0.73 3.29
C THR A 169 2.77 0.33 2.60
N GLY A 170 3.20 0.74 1.41
CA GLY A 170 2.53 1.75 0.61
C GLY A 170 3.38 2.17 -0.57
N PHE A 171 2.99 3.28 -1.18
CA PHE A 171 3.73 3.93 -2.24
C PHE A 171 3.70 5.45 -2.00
N VAL A 172 4.60 6.18 -2.65
CA VAL A 172 4.73 7.63 -2.48
C VAL A 172 4.31 8.29 -3.78
N GLU A 173 3.33 9.19 -3.69
CA GLU A 173 2.84 10.03 -4.79
C GLU A 173 2.49 11.42 -4.25
N PRO A 174 2.41 12.45 -5.10
CA PRO A 174 1.86 13.73 -4.70
C PRO A 174 0.39 13.60 -4.27
N HIS A 175 0.07 14.11 -3.08
CA HIS A 175 -1.27 14.11 -2.52
C HIS A 175 -1.76 15.54 -2.27
N PHE A 176 -2.78 15.94 -3.01
CA PHE A 176 -3.34 17.31 -3.08
C PHE A 176 -3.50 18.11 -1.77
N PHE A 177 -3.71 17.47 -0.61
CA PHE A 177 -3.73 18.14 0.70
C PHE A 177 -2.72 17.62 1.73
N ALA A 178 -2.05 16.50 1.45
CA ALA A 178 -1.17 15.83 2.42
C ALA A 178 0.33 15.98 2.08
N GLY A 179 0.63 16.72 0.99
CA GLY A 179 1.98 16.84 0.42
C GLY A 179 2.28 15.74 -0.57
#